data_AF-A0AA35SE95-F1
#
_entry.id   AF-A0AA35SE95-F1
#
_cell.length_a   1.000
_cell.length_b   1.000
_cell.length_c   1.000
_cell.angle_alpha   90.00
_cell.angle_beta   90.00
_cell.angle_gamma   90.00
#
_symmetry.space_group_name_H-M   'P 1'
#
loop_
_entity.id
_entity.type
_entity.pdbx_description
1 polymer ?
#
loop_
_entity_poly.entity_id
_entity_poly.type
_entity_poly.pdbx_seq_one_letter_code
_entity_poly.pdbx_strand_id
1 'polypeptide(L)'
;MVSPYDFTWPGGVTMHVSQLARELGRSGHEVQVLAPHSPSRECQDGDLLVPLGRSVPLPSGGSIARVSLSWWLARKVRALLEREKYDIIHLHEPMAPILPFDRPRILKHG
;
A
#
# COMPACT_ATOMS: atom_id res chain seq x y z
N MET A 1 1.02 -3.24 9.31
CA MET A 1 1.45 -2.13 8.42
C MET A 1 0.62 -2.16 7.15
N VAL A 2 0.32 -1.01 6.54
CA VAL A 2 -0.46 -0.93 5.29
C VAL A 2 0.33 -0.11 4.26
N SER A 3 0.51 -0.64 3.05
CA SER A 3 1.22 0.04 1.95
C SER A 3 0.40 -0.05 0.65
N PRO A 4 0.31 1.03 -0.15
CA PRO A 4 -0.34 0.98 -1.45
C PRO A 4 0.55 0.39 -2.55
N TYR A 5 1.83 0.13 -2.27
CA TYR A 5 2.81 -0.34 -3.24
C TYR A 5 2.85 -1.85 -3.32
N ASP A 6 3.02 -2.38 -4.53
CA ASP A 6 3.20 -3.80 -4.76
C ASP A 6 4.45 -4.32 -4.04
N PHE A 7 4.23 -5.12 -3.00
CA PHE A 7 5.28 -5.58 -2.11
C PHE A 7 6.26 -6.55 -2.77
N THR A 8 5.91 -7.10 -3.94
CA THR A 8 6.84 -7.92 -4.71
C THR A 8 7.88 -7.09 -5.44
N TRP A 9 7.62 -5.81 -5.70
CA TRP A 9 8.52 -4.96 -6.46
C TRP A 9 9.47 -4.18 -5.54
N PRO A 10 10.78 -4.19 -5.83
CA PRO A 10 11.73 -3.44 -5.04
C PRO A 10 11.50 -1.94 -5.25
N GLY A 11 11.50 -1.20 -4.15
CA GLY A 11 11.33 0.25 -4.13
C GLY A 11 11.60 0.79 -2.73
N GLY A 12 11.80 2.11 -2.61
CA GLY A 12 12.15 2.73 -1.32
C GLY A 12 11.13 2.42 -0.22
N VAL A 13 9.83 2.53 -0.54
CA VAL A 13 8.76 2.26 0.44
C VAL A 13 8.64 0.78 0.79
N THR A 14 8.70 -0.12 -0.20
CA THR A 14 8.59 -1.58 0.07
C THR A 14 9.78 -2.08 0.89
N MET A 15 10.99 -1.59 0.60
CA MET A 15 12.19 -1.89 1.40
C MET A 15 12.08 -1.34 2.82
N HIS A 16 11.63 -0.10 2.99
CA HIS A 16 11.45 0.50 4.31
C HIS A 16 10.42 -0.26 5.14
N VAL A 17 9.26 -0.59 4.56
CA VAL A 17 8.21 -1.38 5.22
C VAL A 17 8.72 -2.77 5.61
N SER A 18 9.43 -3.46 4.71
CA SER A 18 10.03 -4.76 4.98
C SER A 18 11.00 -4.70 6.17
N GLN A 19 11.96 -3.78 6.13
CA GLN A 19 12.97 -3.64 7.19
C GLN A 19 12.33 -3.31 8.53
N LEU A 20 11.39 -2.35 8.55
CA LEU A 20 10.69 -1.97 9.78
C LEU A 20 9.85 -3.11 10.33
N ALA A 21 9.13 -3.85 9.48
CA ALA A 21 8.34 -5.00 9.90
C ALA A 21 9.22 -6.10 10.52
N ARG A 22 10.39 -6.35 9.92
CA ARG A 22 11.38 -7.32 10.45
C ARG A 22 11.94 -6.89 11.79
N GLU A 23 12.33 -5.63 11.96
CA GLU A 23 12.86 -5.15 13.23
C GLU A 23 11.80 -5.16 14.35
N LEU A 24 10.55 -4.83 14.03
CA LEU A 24 9.43 -4.97 14.97
C LEU A 24 9.19 -6.44 15.34
N GLY A 25 9.26 -7.36 14.36
CA GLY A 25 9.19 -8.80 14.60
C GLY A 25 10.30 -9.30 15.52
N ARG A 26 11.55 -8.87 15.29
CA ARG A 26 12.71 -9.16 16.14
C ARG A 26 12.55 -8.61 17.56
N SER A 27 11.78 -7.54 17.72
CA SER A 27 11.44 -6.94 19.01
C SER A 27 10.27 -7.64 19.73
N GLY A 28 9.74 -8.72 19.15
CA GLY A 28 8.68 -9.54 19.75
C GLY A 28 7.25 -9.14 19.35
N HIS A 29 7.08 -8.26 18.37
CA HIS A 29 5.76 -7.87 17.86
C HIS A 29 5.29 -8.82 16.74
N GLU A 30 4.01 -9.16 16.74
CA GLU A 30 3.39 -9.82 15.58
C GLU A 30 3.08 -8.75 14.53
N VAL A 31 3.69 -8.88 13.33
CA VAL A 31 3.57 -7.87 12.28
C VAL A 31 3.08 -8.51 11.00
N GLN A 32 2.03 -7.90 10.44
CA GLN A 32 1.55 -8.21 9.09
C GLN A 32 1.66 -6.98 8.20
N VAL A 33 2.01 -7.20 6.94
CA VAL A 33 2.11 -6.19 5.89
C VAL A 33 0.96 -6.38 4.92
N LEU A 34 0.02 -5.45 4.96
CA LEU A 34 -1.13 -5.40 4.07
C LEU A 34 -0.76 -4.59 2.83
N ALA A 35 -0.54 -5.26 1.70
CA ALA A 35 -0.07 -4.61 0.49
C ALA A 35 -0.50 -5.32 -0.80
N PRO A 36 -0.58 -4.61 -1.95
CA PRO A 36 -0.75 -5.24 -3.26
C PRO A 36 0.38 -6.21 -3.57
N HIS A 37 0.10 -7.16 -4.45
CA HIS A 37 1.01 -8.25 -4.77
C HIS A 37 0.87 -8.69 -6.23
N SER A 38 1.99 -8.99 -6.89
CA SER A 38 2.05 -9.62 -8.21
C SER A 38 2.33 -11.13 -8.06
N PRO A 39 1.34 -12.03 -8.23
CA PRO A 39 1.47 -13.48 -7.99
C PRO A 39 2.55 -14.19 -8.79
N SER A 40 2.95 -13.63 -9.92
CA SER A 40 3.97 -14.17 -10.80
C SER A 40 5.40 -13.81 -10.37
N ARG A 41 5.58 -13.13 -9.23
CA ARG A 41 6.89 -12.74 -8.70
C ARG A 41 7.03 -13.21 -7.27
N GLU A 42 8.23 -13.70 -6.97
CA GLU A 42 8.61 -14.07 -5.62
C GLU A 42 8.66 -12.83 -4.70
N CYS A 43 8.21 -13.00 -3.47
CA CYS A 43 8.23 -11.97 -2.44
C CYS A 43 9.16 -12.42 -1.32
N GLN A 44 10.27 -11.70 -1.11
CA GLN A 44 11.30 -12.10 -0.14
C GLN A 44 10.74 -12.21 1.28
N ASP A 45 9.86 -11.29 1.68
CA ASP A 45 9.19 -11.31 2.99
C ASP A 45 7.70 -11.70 2.83
N GLY A 46 7.47 -12.76 2.04
CA GLY A 46 6.12 -13.25 1.72
C GLY A 46 5.36 -13.83 2.92
N ASP A 47 6.07 -14.23 3.97
CA ASP A 47 5.53 -14.69 5.26
C ASP A 47 4.86 -13.56 6.05
N LEU A 48 5.35 -12.32 5.90
CA LEU A 48 4.74 -11.13 6.51
C LEU A 48 3.57 -10.58 5.69
N LEU A 49 3.45 -10.96 4.42
CA LEU A 49 2.54 -10.34 3.45
C LEU A 49 1.11 -10.88 3.55
N VAL A 50 0.17 -9.97 3.81
CA VAL A 50 -1.28 -10.18 3.59
C VAL A 50 -1.65 -9.52 2.25
N PRO A 51 -1.89 -10.31 1.18
CA PRO A 51 -2.05 -9.76 -0.16
C PRO A 51 -3.39 -9.02 -0.35
N LEU A 52 -3.32 -7.78 -0.82
CA LEU A 52 -4.50 -6.92 -1.04
C LEU A 52 -4.83 -6.65 -2.52
N GLY A 53 -4.74 -7.68 -3.35
CA GLY A 53 -5.06 -7.61 -4.78
C GLY A 53 -3.87 -7.17 -5.65
N ARG A 54 -4.16 -6.87 -6.92
CA ARG A 54 -3.13 -6.56 -7.93
C ARG A 54 -2.76 -5.08 -7.94
N SER A 55 -1.62 -4.77 -8.54
CA SER A 55 -1.12 -3.42 -8.76
C SER A 55 -1.20 -3.01 -10.24
N VAL A 56 -1.17 -1.70 -10.49
CA VAL A 56 -1.01 -1.10 -11.81
C VAL A 56 0.27 -0.26 -11.85
N PRO A 57 1.00 -0.23 -12.98
CA PRO A 57 2.17 0.63 -13.14
C PRO A 57 1.75 2.10 -13.29
N LEU A 58 2.38 3.00 -12.55
CA LEU A 58 2.20 4.44 -12.60
C LEU A 58 3.57 5.12 -12.72
N PRO A 59 3.79 5.97 -13.74
CA PRO A 59 5.01 6.78 -13.83
C PRO A 59 5.16 7.69 -12.61
N SER A 60 6.34 7.71 -12.00
CA SER A 60 6.65 8.56 -10.84
C SER A 60 8.15 8.86 -10.80
N GLY A 61 8.53 10.15 -10.80
CA GLY A 61 9.91 10.58 -10.57
C GLY A 61 10.96 9.98 -11.51
N GLY A 62 10.61 9.69 -12.77
CA GLY A 62 11.50 9.03 -13.73
C GLY A 62 11.57 7.50 -13.61
N SER A 63 10.73 6.90 -12.77
CA SER A 63 10.58 5.45 -12.60
C SER A 63 9.11 5.02 -12.76
N ILE A 64 8.85 3.72 -12.59
CA ILE A 64 7.52 3.12 -12.58
C ILE A 64 7.22 2.62 -11.17
N ALA A 65 6.34 3.32 -10.46
CA ALA A 65 5.73 2.81 -9.24
C ALA A 65 4.65 1.78 -9.59
N ARG A 66 4.42 0.79 -8.73
CA ARG A 66 3.33 -0.16 -8.91
C ARG A 66 2.42 -0.08 -7.69
N VAL A 67 1.22 0.43 -7.89
CA VAL A 67 0.28 0.75 -6.81
C VAL A 67 -1.06 0.08 -7.03
N SER A 68 -1.79 -0.23 -5.97
CA SER A 68 -3.20 -0.62 -6.10
C SER A 68 -4.08 0.62 -6.28
N LEU A 69 -5.16 0.45 -7.04
CA LEU A 69 -6.18 1.47 -7.14
C LEU A 69 -6.88 1.62 -5.79
N SER A 70 -6.81 2.84 -5.24
CA SER A 70 -7.10 3.12 -3.82
C SER A 70 -8.50 2.67 -3.35
N TRP A 71 -9.48 2.56 -4.26
CA TRP A 71 -10.87 2.29 -3.93
C TRP A 71 -11.09 0.82 -3.52
N TRP A 72 -10.42 -0.10 -4.23
CA TRP A 72 -10.46 -1.53 -3.92
C TRP A 72 -9.62 -1.86 -2.70
N LEU A 73 -8.48 -1.19 -2.55
CA LEU A 73 -7.60 -1.36 -1.41
C LEU A 73 -8.31 -0.93 -0.12
N ALA A 74 -8.93 0.25 -0.09
CA ALA A 74 -9.61 0.78 1.09
C ALA A 74 -10.73 -0.13 1.59
N ARG A 75 -11.53 -0.71 0.68
CA ARG A 75 -12.60 -1.65 1.06
C ARG A 75 -12.05 -2.94 1.69
N LYS A 76 -11.00 -3.52 1.11
CA LYS A 76 -10.39 -4.73 1.64
C LYS A 76 -9.68 -4.49 2.97
N VAL A 77 -8.92 -3.40 3.07
CA VAL A 77 -8.29 -2.97 4.33
C VAL A 77 -9.36 -2.82 5.40
N ARG A 78 -10.44 -2.08 5.13
CA ARG A 78 -11.55 -1.92 6.10
C ARG A 78 -12.14 -3.25 6.56
N ALA A 79 -12.51 -4.12 5.62
CA ALA A 79 -13.09 -5.41 5.95
C ALA A 79 -12.15 -6.31 6.77
N LEU A 80 -10.84 -6.20 6.52
CA LEU A 80 -9.83 -6.96 7.25
C LEU A 80 -9.60 -6.36 8.65
N LEU A 81 -9.50 -5.04 8.77
CA LEU A 81 -9.40 -4.34 10.05
C LEU A 81 -10.64 -4.52 10.95
N GLU A 82 -11.84 -4.73 10.36
CA GLU A 82 -13.06 -5.04 11.12
C GLU A 82 -13.06 -6.48 11.66
N ARG A 83 -12.32 -7.40 11.03
CA ARG A 83 -12.21 -8.80 11.43
C ARG A 83 -11.06 -9.05 12.40
N GLU A 84 -9.95 -8.38 12.17
CA GLU A 84 -8.71 -8.55 12.92
C GLU A 84 -8.61 -7.55 14.07
N LYS A 85 -7.97 -7.95 15.16
CA LYS A 85 -7.79 -7.11 16.36
C LYS A 85 -6.39 -6.50 16.40
N TYR A 86 -6.06 -5.65 15.44
CA TYR A 86 -4.78 -4.95 15.46
C TYR A 86 -4.77 -3.86 16.55
N ASP A 87 -3.73 -3.86 17.38
CA ASP A 87 -3.51 -2.78 18.36
C ASP A 87 -3.05 -1.48 17.68
N ILE A 88 -2.23 -1.60 16.63
CA ILE A 88 -1.61 -0.47 15.93
C ILE A 88 -1.69 -0.67 14.42
N ILE A 89 -2.12 0.37 13.70
CA ILE A 89 -2.13 0.40 12.24
C ILE A 89 -1.18 1.51 11.77
N HIS A 90 -0.05 1.10 11.20
CA HIS A 90 0.92 2.00 10.58
C HIS A 90 0.66 2.08 9.06
N LEU A 91 0.23 3.26 8.57
CA LEU A 91 0.02 3.52 7.14
C LEU A 91 1.28 4.12 6.51
N HIS A 92 1.73 3.54 5.39
CA HIS A 92 2.84 4.07 4.60
C HIS A 92 2.31 4.69 3.33
N GLU A 93 2.61 5.99 3.16
CA GLU A 93 2.18 6.83 2.03
C GLU A 93 0.74 6.55 1.58
N PRO A 94 -0.28 6.85 2.40
CA PRO A 94 -1.64 6.82 1.92
C PRO A 94 -1.72 7.87 0.80
N MET A 95 -1.73 7.43 -0.46
CA MET A 95 -2.11 8.28 -1.58
C MET A 95 -3.56 8.70 -1.34
N ALA A 96 -3.77 9.73 -0.52
CA ALA A 96 -4.99 10.50 -0.47
C ALA A 96 -5.28 10.96 -1.90
N PRO A 97 -6.54 10.86 -2.33
CA PRO A 97 -6.90 10.35 -3.64
C PRO A 97 -6.13 11.08 -4.72
N ILE A 98 -5.56 10.35 -5.68
CA ILE A 98 -5.27 10.93 -7.00
C ILE A 98 -6.58 11.61 -7.41
N LEU A 99 -6.60 12.94 -7.30
CA LEU A 99 -7.76 13.76 -7.56
C LEU A 99 -8.38 13.29 -8.88
N PRO A 100 -9.69 13.02 -8.96
CA PRO A 100 -10.31 13.05 -10.26
C PRO A 100 -10.09 14.46 -10.78
N PHE A 101 -9.38 14.58 -11.90
CA PHE A 101 -9.46 15.76 -12.76
C PHE A 101 -10.93 15.90 -13.18
N ASP A 102 -11.79 16.42 -12.30
CA ASP A 102 -13.02 17.05 -12.74
C ASP A 102 -12.62 18.48 -13.15
N ARG A 103 -12.98 18.84 -14.38
CA ARG A 103 -12.57 20.09 -15.02
C ARG A 103 -12.84 21.28 -14.10
N PRO A 104 -11.88 22.18 -13.82
CA PRO A 104 -12.24 23.47 -13.25
C PRO A 104 -13.01 24.26 -14.31
N ARG A 105 -14.35 24.24 -14.26
CA ARG A 105 -15.17 25.28 -14.85
C ARG A 105 -14.94 26.54 -14.02
N ILE A 106 -14.04 27.40 -14.49
CA ILE A 106 -13.89 28.76 -13.99
C ILE A 106 -15.22 29.47 -14.27
N LEU A 107 -16.09 29.57 -13.26
CA LEU A 107 -17.21 30.49 -13.25
C LEU A 107 -16.63 31.88 -13.03
N LYS A 108 -16.65 32.72 -14.07
CA LYS A 108 -16.50 34.17 -13.91
C LYS A 108 -17.72 34.70 -13.15
N HIS A 109 -17.50 35.35 -12.01
CA HIS A 109 -18.46 36.24 -11.39
C HIS A 109 -17.75 37.53 -10.95
N GLY A 110 -18.33 38.67 -11.36
CA GLY A 110 -17.95 40.02 -10.96
C GLY A 110 -16.98 40.69 -11.91
#